data_AF-A0A7D5R1Q2-F1
#
_entry.id   AF-A0A7D5R1Q2-F1
#
_cell.length_a   1.000
_cell.length_b   1.000
_cell.length_c   1.000
_cell.angle_alpha   90.00
_cell.angle_beta   90.00
_cell.angle_gamma   90.00
#
_symmetry.space_group_name_H-M   'P 1'
#
loop_
_entity.id
_entity.type
_entity.pdbx_description
1 polymer ?
#
loop_
_entity_poly.entity_id
_entity_poly.type
_entity_poly.pdbx_seq_one_letter_code
_entity_poly.pdbx_strand_id
1 'polypeptide(L)'
;MQSEESEIVIGNDCVILYRAYLNPTKKITIENNVGVGGYSQIFTHGAWQNVLKGYPNKFSPITIKDNAWIPWNVMILPGVIIGKNAIIGAGSVITKNIPDNVFAAGNPAVIKSKNIKKKEPNEKEKNKIMIEILESFHNYAKNFLKNPNKIEKSNHGSNQHITVSFKDKSQIAYAIKWNSTPKNKKTILVSFKISEKIKSIKKIEWIELDTLKSNVTSDAGNSFQSFLKRFGIRIKI
;
A
#
# COMPACT_ATOMS: atom_id res chain seq x y z
N MET A 1 17.55 -2.15 -24.20
CA MET A 1 18.44 -1.13 -24.78
C MET A 1 18.85 -0.19 -23.66
N GLN A 2 20.14 -0.04 -23.37
CA GLN A 2 20.62 0.83 -22.29
C GLN A 2 21.33 2.04 -22.91
N SER A 3 21.27 3.17 -22.22
CA SER A 3 21.91 4.45 -22.52
C SER A 3 22.39 5.09 -21.22
N GLU A 4 23.20 6.13 -21.34
CA GLU A 4 23.63 7.00 -20.25
C GLU A 4 22.47 7.69 -19.50
N GLU A 5 21.29 7.81 -20.13
CA GLU A 5 20.07 8.37 -19.53
C GLU A 5 19.14 7.31 -18.92
N SER A 6 19.57 6.05 -18.89
CA SER A 6 18.79 4.95 -18.33
C SER A 6 18.80 5.00 -16.82
N GLU A 7 17.67 5.40 -16.24
CA GLU A 7 17.53 5.57 -14.80
C GLU A 7 16.16 5.06 -14.33
N ILE A 8 16.10 4.46 -13.15
CA ILE A 8 14.86 4.14 -12.45
C ILE A 8 14.91 4.81 -11.09
N VAL A 9 13.93 5.69 -10.82
CA VAL A 9 13.74 6.33 -9.52
C VAL A 9 12.42 5.87 -8.95
N ILE A 10 12.44 5.33 -7.73
CA ILE A 10 11.25 4.82 -7.03
C ILE A 10 11.13 5.54 -5.69
N GLY A 11 9.95 6.14 -5.45
CA GLY A 11 9.60 6.78 -4.20
C GLY A 11 9.28 5.80 -3.08
N ASN A 12 8.77 6.34 -1.97
CA ASN A 12 8.51 5.57 -0.76
C ASN A 12 7.24 4.71 -0.87
N ASP A 13 7.25 3.59 -0.14
CA ASP A 13 6.13 2.65 0.01
C ASP A 13 5.48 2.16 -1.30
N CYS A 14 6.33 2.02 -2.31
CA CYS A 14 5.98 1.39 -3.58
C CYS A 14 6.11 -0.14 -3.50
N VAL A 15 5.30 -0.82 -4.29
CA VAL A 15 5.36 -2.27 -4.44
C VAL A 15 5.44 -2.60 -5.92
N ILE A 16 6.53 -3.26 -6.31
CA ILE A 16 6.71 -3.79 -7.66
C ILE A 16 6.63 -5.30 -7.58
N LEU A 17 5.59 -5.89 -8.15
CA LEU A 17 5.34 -7.33 -8.06
C LEU A 17 6.14 -8.13 -9.09
N TYR A 18 6.21 -9.45 -8.86
CA TYR A 18 7.06 -10.34 -9.63
C TYR A 18 6.80 -10.28 -11.13
N ARG A 19 7.87 -10.44 -11.92
CA ARG A 19 7.84 -10.42 -13.40
C ARG A 19 7.37 -9.08 -14.01
N ALA A 20 7.32 -7.99 -13.25
CA ALA A 20 7.24 -6.67 -13.86
C ALA A 20 8.57 -6.35 -14.58
N TYR A 21 8.50 -5.89 -15.82
CA TYR A 21 9.65 -5.52 -16.64
C TYR A 21 9.72 -4.00 -16.78
N LEU A 22 10.69 -3.39 -16.13
CA LEU A 22 11.02 -1.98 -16.30
C LEU A 22 12.27 -1.91 -17.17
N ASN A 23 12.15 -1.42 -18.41
CA ASN A 23 13.28 -1.34 -19.34
C ASN A 23 13.54 0.10 -19.77
N PRO A 24 14.38 0.84 -19.01
CA PRO A 24 14.72 2.21 -19.31
C PRO A 24 15.79 2.31 -20.40
N THR A 25 15.54 3.15 -21.40
CA THR A 25 16.56 3.87 -22.20
C THR A 25 16.50 5.40 -21.94
N LYS A 26 15.45 5.83 -21.25
CA LYS A 26 15.26 7.13 -20.60
C LYS A 26 14.70 6.87 -19.20
N LYS A 27 14.73 7.88 -18.34
CA LYS A 27 14.24 7.83 -16.96
C LYS A 27 12.83 7.24 -16.82
N ILE A 28 12.66 6.30 -15.90
CA ILE A 28 11.36 5.88 -15.35
C ILE A 28 11.28 6.43 -13.93
N THR A 29 10.30 7.30 -13.68
CA THR A 29 10.02 7.83 -12.34
C THR A 29 8.75 7.19 -11.81
N ILE A 30 8.83 6.57 -10.64
CA ILE A 30 7.70 6.08 -9.87
C ILE A 30 7.71 6.90 -8.57
N GLU A 31 6.68 7.72 -8.35
CA GLU A 31 6.55 8.53 -7.14
C GLU A 31 6.14 7.65 -5.93
N ASN A 32 5.45 8.19 -4.93
CA ASN A 32 5.20 7.47 -3.67
C ASN A 32 3.90 6.66 -3.72
N ASN A 33 3.83 5.59 -2.92
CA ASN A 33 2.62 4.78 -2.74
C ASN A 33 2.08 4.13 -4.02
N VAL A 34 2.94 3.90 -5.01
CA VAL A 34 2.56 3.27 -6.28
C VAL A 34 2.61 1.75 -6.17
N GLY A 35 1.57 1.08 -6.64
CA GLY A 35 1.55 -0.38 -6.82
C GLY A 35 1.69 -0.73 -8.29
N VAL A 36 2.74 -1.48 -8.66
CA VAL A 36 2.93 -2.06 -10.00
C VAL A 36 2.73 -3.57 -9.93
N GLY A 37 1.66 -4.02 -10.57
CA GLY A 37 1.25 -5.41 -10.65
C GLY A 37 2.24 -6.24 -11.48
N GLY A 38 2.27 -7.54 -11.20
CA GLY A 38 3.16 -8.46 -11.89
C GLY A 38 2.87 -8.50 -13.39
N TYR A 39 3.88 -8.89 -14.17
CA TYR A 39 3.83 -8.93 -15.65
C TYR A 39 3.60 -7.58 -16.33
N SER A 40 3.54 -6.47 -15.59
CA SER A 40 3.48 -5.15 -16.19
C SER A 40 4.79 -4.83 -16.91
N GLN A 41 4.70 -4.12 -18.03
CA GLN A 41 5.81 -3.87 -18.94
C GLN A 41 5.91 -2.38 -19.20
N ILE A 42 7.02 -1.77 -18.81
CA ILE A 42 7.23 -0.32 -18.84
C ILE A 42 8.49 -0.05 -19.66
N PHE A 43 8.32 0.51 -20.87
CA PHE A 43 9.40 0.75 -21.81
C PHE A 43 9.50 2.24 -22.14
N THR A 44 10.71 2.79 -22.09
CA THR A 44 10.95 4.18 -22.50
C THR A 44 11.55 4.30 -23.90
N HIS A 45 11.52 3.22 -24.68
CA HIS A 45 11.99 3.15 -26.06
C HIS A 45 11.01 2.41 -26.97
N GLY A 46 11.04 2.76 -28.25
CA GLY A 46 10.40 2.05 -29.35
C GLY A 46 11.14 2.39 -30.63
N ALA A 47 11.98 1.49 -31.12
CA ALA A 47 12.79 1.66 -32.32
C ALA A 47 13.21 0.29 -32.85
N TRP A 48 13.18 0.11 -34.17
CA TRP A 48 13.68 -1.12 -34.82
C TRP A 48 14.18 -0.85 -36.23
N GLN A 49 13.36 -0.19 -37.05
CA GLN A 49 13.63 0.05 -38.46
C GLN A 49 14.53 1.27 -38.68
N ASN A 50 15.14 1.36 -39.86
CA ASN A 50 16.10 2.40 -40.22
C ASN A 50 15.44 3.79 -40.26
N VAL A 51 15.73 4.63 -39.27
CA VAL A 51 15.19 6.00 -39.17
C VAL A 51 15.58 6.90 -40.34
N LEU A 52 16.71 6.65 -41.01
CA LEU A 52 17.13 7.39 -42.22
C LEU A 52 16.20 7.10 -43.41
N LYS A 53 15.36 6.05 -43.33
CA LYS A 53 14.30 5.75 -44.30
C LYS A 53 12.93 6.29 -43.86
N GLY A 54 12.87 7.13 -42.83
CA GLY A 54 11.63 7.74 -42.34
C GLY A 54 10.80 6.87 -41.39
N TYR A 55 11.32 5.73 -40.92
CA TYR A 55 10.63 4.92 -39.92
C TYR A 55 10.64 5.60 -38.54
N PRO A 56 9.57 5.45 -37.75
CA PRO A 56 9.46 6.12 -36.46
C PRO A 56 10.41 5.49 -35.43
N ASN A 57 10.95 6.34 -34.56
CA ASN A 57 11.49 5.94 -33.27
C ASN A 57 10.91 6.81 -32.16
N LYS A 58 10.92 6.33 -30.92
CA LYS A 58 10.52 7.11 -29.76
C LYS A 58 11.35 6.70 -28.55
N PHE A 59 12.01 7.68 -27.94
CA PHE A 59 12.71 7.53 -26.67
C PHE A 59 12.24 8.64 -25.76
N SER A 60 11.53 8.30 -24.69
CA SER A 60 10.90 9.33 -23.85
C SER A 60 10.64 8.81 -22.44
N PRO A 61 10.90 9.62 -21.40
CA PRO A 61 10.74 9.20 -20.01
C PRO A 61 9.29 8.85 -19.68
N ILE A 62 9.11 8.07 -18.62
CA ILE A 62 7.80 7.73 -18.08
C ILE A 62 7.72 8.21 -16.64
N THR A 63 6.57 8.77 -16.25
CA THR A 63 6.30 9.15 -14.86
C THR A 63 5.01 8.52 -14.38
N ILE A 64 5.07 7.80 -13.26
CA ILE A 64 3.92 7.25 -12.55
C ILE A 64 3.79 7.99 -11.22
N LYS A 65 2.76 8.83 -11.11
CA LYS A 65 2.61 9.75 -9.98
C LYS A 65 2.04 9.10 -8.72
N ASP A 66 2.09 9.87 -7.62
CA ASP A 66 1.68 9.45 -6.28
C ASP A 66 0.33 8.70 -6.26
N ASN A 67 0.30 7.57 -5.55
CA ASN A 67 -0.89 6.73 -5.34
C ASN A 67 -1.51 6.14 -6.63
N ALA A 68 -0.85 6.22 -7.78
CA ALA A 68 -1.32 5.54 -8.97
C ALA A 68 -1.28 4.01 -8.75
N TRP A 69 -2.29 3.32 -9.28
CA TRP A 69 -2.36 1.87 -9.23
C TRP A 69 -2.28 1.30 -10.65
N ILE A 70 -1.24 0.51 -10.89
CA ILE A 70 -0.98 -0.21 -12.13
C ILE A 70 -1.22 -1.69 -11.85
N PRO A 71 -2.40 -2.27 -12.15
CA PRO A 71 -2.65 -3.68 -11.91
C PRO A 71 -1.87 -4.58 -12.85
N TRP A 72 -2.13 -5.87 -12.76
CA TRP A 72 -1.41 -6.91 -13.47
C TRP A 72 -1.45 -6.74 -15.00
N ASN A 73 -0.33 -7.08 -15.62
CA ASN A 73 -0.19 -7.17 -17.08
C ASN A 73 -0.51 -5.85 -17.82
N VAL A 74 -0.14 -4.70 -17.25
CA VAL A 74 -0.28 -3.40 -17.93
C VAL A 74 0.97 -3.09 -18.74
N MET A 75 0.80 -2.64 -19.99
CA MET A 75 1.88 -2.13 -20.83
C MET A 75 1.85 -0.60 -20.85
N ILE A 76 2.98 0.06 -20.59
CA ILE A 76 3.13 1.51 -20.64
C ILE A 76 4.16 1.87 -21.71
N LEU A 77 3.72 2.65 -22.71
CA LEU A 77 4.56 3.07 -23.84
C LEU A 77 5.37 4.35 -23.54
N PRO A 78 6.42 4.64 -24.32
CA PRO A 78 7.33 5.76 -24.04
C PRO A 78 6.62 7.11 -23.99
N GLY A 79 7.03 7.97 -23.04
CA GLY A 79 6.54 9.35 -22.91
C GLY A 79 5.23 9.50 -22.15
N VAL A 80 4.72 8.43 -21.53
CA VAL A 80 3.47 8.45 -20.78
C VAL A 80 3.67 8.96 -19.36
N ILE A 81 2.75 9.82 -18.93
CA ILE A 81 2.54 10.22 -17.55
C ILE A 81 1.24 9.60 -17.04
N ILE A 82 1.31 8.83 -15.96
CA ILE A 82 0.15 8.34 -15.21
C ILE A 82 -0.09 9.28 -14.03
N GLY A 83 -1.28 9.88 -13.99
CA GLY A 83 -1.68 10.88 -13.01
C GLY A 83 -1.83 10.37 -11.58
N LYS A 84 -1.89 11.30 -10.62
CA LYS A 84 -2.05 11.02 -9.19
C LYS A 84 -3.38 10.33 -8.93
N ASN A 85 -3.38 9.31 -8.07
CA ASN A 85 -4.55 8.48 -7.77
C ASN A 85 -5.21 7.82 -9.00
N ALA A 86 -4.55 7.81 -10.17
CA ALA A 86 -5.11 7.15 -11.34
C ALA A 86 -5.12 5.64 -11.14
N ILE A 87 -6.21 5.00 -11.56
CA ILE A 87 -6.33 3.55 -11.55
C ILE A 87 -6.34 3.05 -12.98
N ILE A 88 -5.45 2.12 -13.29
CA ILE A 88 -5.40 1.46 -14.58
C ILE A 88 -6.17 0.14 -14.52
N GLY A 89 -6.85 -0.28 -15.58
CA GLY A 89 -7.41 -1.63 -15.66
C GLY A 89 -6.33 -2.67 -15.96
N ALA A 90 -6.41 -3.85 -15.35
CA ALA A 90 -5.50 -4.97 -15.67
C ALA A 90 -5.51 -5.29 -17.18
N GLY A 91 -4.35 -5.68 -17.74
CA GLY A 91 -4.24 -6.00 -19.17
C GLY A 91 -4.23 -4.79 -20.12
N SER A 92 -4.23 -3.55 -19.61
CA SER A 92 -4.36 -2.36 -20.46
C SER A 92 -3.04 -1.97 -21.15
N VAL A 93 -3.15 -1.34 -22.32
CA VAL A 93 -2.01 -0.75 -23.05
C VAL A 93 -2.14 0.77 -23.03
N ILE A 94 -1.22 1.44 -22.33
CA ILE A 94 -1.23 2.88 -22.15
C ILE A 94 -0.36 3.54 -23.21
N THR A 95 -1.03 4.23 -24.14
CA THR A 95 -0.39 4.89 -25.28
C THR A 95 -0.36 6.43 -25.15
N LYS A 96 -1.08 6.98 -24.17
CA LYS A 96 -1.23 8.43 -23.92
C LYS A 96 -1.26 8.70 -22.42
N ASN A 97 -1.00 9.95 -22.03
CA ASN A 97 -1.07 10.38 -20.63
C ASN A 97 -2.45 10.10 -20.02
N ILE A 98 -2.44 9.67 -18.76
CA ILE A 98 -3.64 9.43 -17.96
C ILE A 98 -3.75 10.56 -16.93
N PRO A 99 -4.85 11.33 -16.90
CA PRO A 99 -5.05 12.40 -15.90
C PRO A 99 -5.10 11.89 -14.46
N ASP A 100 -5.03 12.82 -13.50
CA ASP A 100 -5.22 12.52 -12.09
C ASP A 100 -6.67 12.08 -11.79
N ASN A 101 -6.85 11.22 -10.79
CA ASN A 101 -8.16 10.80 -10.25
C ASN A 101 -9.13 10.17 -11.28
N VAL A 102 -8.61 9.50 -12.31
CA VAL A 102 -9.43 8.77 -13.30
C VAL A 102 -9.20 7.27 -13.25
N PHE A 103 -10.19 6.53 -13.75
CA PHE A 103 -10.04 5.12 -14.09
C PHE A 103 -9.89 5.00 -15.60
N ALA A 104 -8.81 4.38 -16.07
CA ALA A 104 -8.56 4.15 -17.50
C ALA A 104 -8.29 2.67 -17.76
N ALA A 105 -8.84 2.13 -18.85
CA ALA A 105 -8.66 0.72 -19.20
C ALA A 105 -8.81 0.47 -20.71
N GLY A 106 -8.21 -0.62 -21.19
CA GLY A 106 -8.34 -1.12 -22.56
C GLY A 106 -7.02 -1.18 -23.33
N ASN A 107 -7.09 -1.60 -24.59
CA ASN A 107 -5.98 -1.60 -25.54
C ASN A 107 -6.44 -0.99 -26.88
N PRO A 108 -6.11 0.27 -27.18
CA PRO A 108 -5.46 1.24 -26.29
C PRO A 108 -6.38 1.64 -25.13
N ALA A 109 -5.79 2.01 -24.00
CA ALA A 109 -6.54 2.43 -22.83
C ALA A 109 -7.24 3.77 -23.06
N VAL A 110 -8.49 3.84 -22.62
CA VAL A 110 -9.30 5.07 -22.63
C VAL A 110 -9.84 5.33 -21.23
N ILE A 111 -10.15 6.59 -20.94
CA ILE A 111 -10.77 6.98 -19.66
C ILE A 111 -12.16 6.37 -19.60
N LYS A 112 -12.41 5.53 -18.58
CA LYS A 112 -13.69 4.87 -18.31
C LYS A 112 -14.50 5.60 -17.25
N SER A 113 -13.83 6.27 -16.31
CA SER A 113 -14.50 7.10 -15.30
C SER A 113 -13.59 8.27 -14.89
N LYS A 114 -14.21 9.42 -14.59
CA LYS A 114 -13.55 10.61 -14.07
C LYS A 114 -13.95 10.84 -12.61
N ASN A 115 -13.06 11.47 -11.85
CA ASN A 115 -13.30 11.83 -10.44
C ASN A 115 -13.67 10.60 -9.61
N ILE A 116 -12.76 9.62 -9.53
CA ILE A 116 -12.94 8.46 -8.63
C ILE A 116 -13.16 8.99 -7.21
N LYS A 117 -14.42 9.02 -6.76
CA LYS A 117 -14.79 9.46 -5.42
C LYS A 117 -14.43 8.35 -4.44
N LYS A 118 -13.57 8.65 -3.48
CA LYS A 118 -13.37 7.80 -2.32
C LYS A 118 -14.59 7.97 -1.41
N LYS A 119 -15.33 6.89 -1.15
CA LYS A 119 -16.32 6.89 -0.07
C LYS A 119 -15.55 6.72 1.22
N GLU A 120 -15.48 7.78 2.02
CA GLU A 120 -14.89 7.69 3.35
C GLU A 120 -15.76 6.80 4.24
N PRO A 121 -15.21 5.71 4.80
CA PRO A 121 -15.94 4.84 5.69
C PRO A 121 -16.27 5.58 7.00
N ASN A 122 -17.48 5.39 7.50
CA ASN A 122 -17.83 5.85 8.84
C ASN A 122 -17.12 5.02 9.91
N GLU A 123 -17.18 5.45 11.17
CA GLU A 123 -16.50 4.77 12.28
C GLU A 123 -16.90 3.30 12.42
N LYS A 124 -18.18 2.94 12.20
CA LYS A 124 -18.62 1.55 12.28
C LYS A 124 -18.01 0.69 11.17
N GLU A 125 -17.95 1.21 9.94
CA GLU A 125 -17.32 0.56 8.80
C GLU A 125 -15.81 0.40 9.01
N LYS A 126 -15.13 1.45 9.47
CA LYS A 126 -13.70 1.44 9.84
C LYS A 126 -13.38 0.37 10.89
N ASN A 127 -14.17 0.31 11.96
CA ASN A 127 -14.02 -0.69 13.03
C ASN A 127 -14.18 -2.11 12.48
N LYS A 128 -15.19 -2.35 11.63
CA LYS A 128 -15.40 -3.65 11.00
C LYS A 128 -14.18 -4.08 10.17
N ILE A 129 -13.63 -3.17 9.35
CA ILE A 129 -12.43 -3.44 8.54
C ILE A 129 -11.24 -3.82 9.43
N MET A 130 -11.00 -3.07 10.52
CA MET A 130 -9.88 -3.38 11.43
C MET A 130 -10.03 -4.73 12.13
N ILE A 131 -11.26 -5.10 12.50
CA ILE A 131 -11.56 -6.42 13.06
C ILE A 131 -11.21 -7.52 12.05
N GLU A 132 -11.63 -7.39 10.80
CA GLU A 132 -11.31 -8.35 9.72
C GLU A 132 -9.79 -8.44 9.47
N ILE A 133 -9.09 -7.31 9.50
CA ILE A 133 -7.62 -7.26 9.38
C ILE A 133 -6.94 -8.03 10.52
N LEU A 134 -7.40 -7.87 11.77
CA LEU A 134 -6.83 -8.58 12.92
C LEU A 134 -7.08 -10.08 12.87
N GLU A 135 -8.26 -10.49 12.43
CA GLU A 135 -8.57 -11.91 12.20
C GLU A 135 -7.68 -12.51 11.11
N SER A 136 -7.50 -11.78 10.00
CA SER A 136 -6.58 -12.16 8.92
C SER A 136 -5.14 -12.25 9.44
N PHE A 137 -4.72 -11.28 10.26
CA PHE A 137 -3.40 -11.28 10.88
C PHE A 137 -3.21 -12.44 11.86
N HIS A 138 -4.22 -12.78 12.67
CA HIS A 138 -4.17 -13.93 13.56
C HIS A 138 -3.91 -15.22 12.76
N ASN A 139 -4.66 -15.43 11.67
CA ASN A 139 -4.48 -16.59 10.80
C ASN A 139 -3.10 -16.61 10.13
N TYR A 140 -2.64 -15.46 9.63
CA TYR A 140 -1.29 -15.32 9.07
C TYR A 140 -0.22 -15.65 10.12
N ALA A 141 -0.32 -15.07 11.31
CA ALA A 141 0.63 -15.27 12.38
C ALA A 141 0.66 -16.73 12.85
N LYS A 142 -0.51 -17.41 12.89
CA LYS A 142 -0.65 -18.84 13.22
C LYS A 142 0.15 -19.72 12.28
N ASN A 143 0.14 -19.41 10.99
CA ASN A 143 0.73 -20.27 9.97
C ASN A 143 2.18 -19.89 9.63
N PHE A 144 2.56 -18.62 9.79
CA PHE A 144 3.80 -18.08 9.24
C PHE A 144 4.67 -17.28 10.23
N LEU A 145 4.17 -16.97 11.44
CA LEU A 145 4.94 -16.26 12.48
C LEU A 145 5.08 -17.10 13.76
N LYS A 146 5.28 -16.44 14.91
CA LYS A 146 5.56 -17.02 16.25
C LYS A 146 4.40 -17.83 16.88
N ASN A 147 3.58 -18.54 16.10
CA ASN A 147 2.48 -19.40 16.58
C ASN A 147 1.61 -18.73 17.68
N PRO A 148 0.81 -17.69 17.35
CA PRO A 148 -0.16 -17.10 18.27
C PRO A 148 -0.99 -18.17 18.99
N ASN A 149 -1.20 -17.95 20.28
CA ASN A 149 -1.89 -18.89 21.15
C ASN A 149 -3.42 -18.76 21.04
N LYS A 150 -3.93 -17.53 20.94
CA LYS A 150 -5.37 -17.26 21.05
C LYS A 150 -5.75 -15.93 20.41
N ILE A 151 -6.95 -15.86 19.84
CA ILE A 151 -7.67 -14.61 19.56
C ILE A 151 -8.86 -14.53 20.51
N GLU A 152 -9.02 -13.40 21.18
CA GLU A 152 -10.13 -13.15 22.11
C GLU A 152 -10.92 -11.93 21.67
N LYS A 153 -12.25 -12.07 21.67
CA LYS A 153 -13.19 -10.97 21.47
C LYS A 153 -13.90 -10.74 22.79
N SER A 154 -13.74 -9.54 23.35
CA SER A 154 -14.44 -9.14 24.58
C SER A 154 -15.31 -7.93 24.31
N ASN A 155 -16.56 -8.00 24.75
CA ASN A 155 -17.51 -6.89 24.73
C ASN A 155 -17.76 -6.43 26.18
N HIS A 156 -17.29 -5.24 26.53
CA HIS A 156 -17.63 -4.58 27.80
C HIS A 156 -18.39 -3.28 27.52
N GLY A 157 -19.71 -3.37 27.51
CA GLY A 157 -20.60 -2.25 27.21
C GLY A 157 -20.38 -1.73 25.78
N SER A 158 -20.04 -0.45 25.62
CA SER A 158 -19.73 0.15 24.31
C SER A 158 -18.29 -0.09 23.83
N ASN A 159 -17.45 -0.76 24.64
CA ASN A 159 -16.06 -1.04 24.31
C ASN A 159 -15.94 -2.48 23.78
N GLN A 160 -15.69 -2.60 22.48
CA GLN A 160 -15.26 -3.86 21.89
C GLN A 160 -13.73 -3.86 21.82
N HIS A 161 -13.13 -4.94 22.32
CA HIS A 161 -11.70 -5.19 22.19
C HIS A 161 -11.46 -6.55 21.55
N ILE A 162 -10.59 -6.56 20.54
CA ILE A 162 -10.08 -7.79 19.94
C ILE A 162 -8.60 -7.87 20.25
N THR A 163 -8.21 -9.00 20.83
CA THR A 163 -6.83 -9.23 21.24
C THR A 163 -6.28 -10.46 20.54
N VAL A 164 -5.12 -10.33 19.92
CA VAL A 164 -4.33 -11.44 19.37
C VAL A 164 -3.13 -11.65 20.29
N SER A 165 -3.09 -12.79 20.98
CA SER A 165 -2.08 -13.10 21.99
C SER A 165 -1.07 -14.14 21.49
N PHE A 166 0.21 -13.92 21.82
CA PHE A 166 1.34 -14.74 21.38
C PHE A 166 1.93 -15.58 22.52
N LYS A 167 2.74 -16.60 22.17
CA LYS A 167 3.39 -17.51 23.11
C LYS A 167 4.29 -16.83 24.13
N ASP A 168 4.96 -15.76 23.72
CA ASP A 168 5.82 -14.95 24.57
C ASP A 168 5.06 -13.98 25.49
N LYS A 169 3.74 -14.12 25.58
CA LYS A 169 2.80 -13.28 26.34
C LYS A 169 2.67 -11.85 25.80
N SER A 170 3.22 -11.55 24.61
CA SER A 170 2.85 -10.33 23.90
C SER A 170 1.45 -10.43 23.33
N GLN A 171 0.85 -9.26 23.09
CA GLN A 171 -0.48 -9.18 22.50
C GLN A 171 -0.65 -7.91 21.69
N ILE A 172 -1.42 -8.00 20.60
CA ILE A 172 -1.93 -6.87 19.85
C ILE A 172 -3.39 -6.71 20.22
N ALA A 173 -3.74 -5.56 20.78
CA ALA A 173 -5.07 -5.25 21.26
C ALA A 173 -5.65 -4.09 20.46
N TYR A 174 -6.74 -4.35 19.74
CA TYR A 174 -7.51 -3.32 19.07
C TYR A 174 -8.65 -2.83 19.94
N ALA A 175 -8.85 -1.52 19.95
CA ALA A 175 -9.80 -0.86 20.82
C ALA A 175 -10.61 0.20 20.09
N ILE A 176 -11.94 0.04 20.12
CA ILE A 176 -12.88 1.04 19.57
C ILE A 176 -12.92 2.29 20.45
N LYS A 177 -12.94 2.09 21.78
CA LYS A 177 -12.88 3.15 22.80
C LYS A 177 -12.02 2.65 23.94
N TRP A 178 -11.03 3.44 24.35
CA TRP A 178 -10.07 3.05 25.37
C TRP A 178 -10.12 4.00 26.57
N ASN A 179 -10.80 3.57 27.63
CA ASN A 179 -10.97 4.37 28.85
C ASN A 179 -10.09 3.91 30.02
N SER A 180 -9.35 2.80 29.89
CA SER A 180 -8.56 2.21 30.99
C SER A 180 -7.21 1.70 30.50
N THR A 181 -6.11 2.25 31.03
CA THR A 181 -4.73 1.88 30.66
C THR A 181 -4.48 0.37 30.71
N PRO A 182 -3.86 -0.25 29.68
CA PRO A 182 -3.53 -1.67 29.74
C PRO A 182 -2.48 -1.86 30.83
N LYS A 183 -2.77 -2.72 31.81
CA LYS A 183 -1.88 -2.95 32.96
C LYS A 183 -0.67 -3.83 32.61
N ASN A 184 -0.61 -4.41 31.40
CA ASN A 184 0.43 -5.36 30.99
C ASN A 184 1.45 -4.71 30.02
N LYS A 185 2.74 -4.78 30.39
CA LYS A 185 3.89 -4.22 29.65
C LYS A 185 4.14 -4.81 28.25
N LYS A 186 3.49 -5.92 27.86
CA LYS A 186 3.66 -6.54 26.52
C LYS A 186 2.47 -6.31 25.57
N THR A 187 1.75 -5.22 25.74
CA THR A 187 0.56 -4.89 24.92
C THR A 187 0.92 -3.86 23.87
N ILE A 188 0.61 -4.15 22.60
CA ILE A 188 0.61 -3.18 21.51
C ILE A 188 -0.83 -2.72 21.30
N LEU A 189 -1.13 -1.47 21.64
CA LEU A 189 -2.45 -0.88 21.50
C LEU A 189 -2.67 -0.36 20.09
N VAL A 190 -3.76 -0.78 19.45
CA VAL A 190 -4.16 -0.31 18.12
C VAL A 190 -5.51 0.38 18.25
N SER A 191 -5.62 1.62 17.78
CA SER A 191 -6.89 2.35 17.77
C SER A 191 -6.85 3.47 16.73
N PHE A 192 -8.01 3.96 16.32
CA PHE A 192 -8.10 5.15 15.46
C PHE A 192 -7.56 6.39 16.15
N LYS A 193 -7.89 6.56 17.44
CA LYS A 193 -7.46 7.70 18.25
C LYS A 193 -6.97 7.23 19.61
N ILE A 194 -5.77 7.66 19.99
CA ILE A 194 -5.13 7.32 21.27
C ILE A 194 -4.86 8.62 22.04
N SER A 195 -5.24 8.67 23.31
CA SER A 195 -5.02 9.86 24.14
C SER A 195 -3.54 10.10 24.43
N GLU A 196 -3.13 11.37 24.51
CA GLU A 196 -1.74 11.75 24.83
C GLU A 196 -1.28 11.18 26.17
N LYS A 197 -2.20 11.05 27.14
CA LYS A 197 -1.93 10.38 28.42
C LYS A 197 -1.41 8.95 28.20
N ILE A 198 -1.98 8.19 27.26
CA ILE A 198 -1.52 6.83 26.95
C ILE A 198 -0.21 6.86 26.17
N LYS A 199 -0.09 7.76 25.17
CA LYS A 199 1.14 7.89 24.37
C LYS A 199 2.37 8.23 25.22
N SER A 200 2.19 8.96 26.32
CA SER A 200 3.25 9.31 27.28
C SER A 200 3.78 8.12 28.11
N ILE A 201 3.06 7.00 28.14
CA ILE A 201 3.45 5.83 28.95
C ILE A 201 4.53 5.05 28.19
N LYS A 202 5.79 5.23 28.59
CA LYS A 202 6.96 4.60 27.95
C LYS A 202 6.91 3.08 27.78
N LYS A 203 6.11 2.37 28.58
CA LYS A 203 6.01 0.91 28.59
C LYS A 203 4.91 0.35 27.68
N ILE A 204 4.19 1.21 26.96
CA ILE A 204 3.10 0.83 26.07
C ILE A 204 3.53 1.13 24.64
N GLU A 205 3.48 0.11 23.79
CA GLU A 205 3.57 0.28 22.35
C GLU A 205 2.18 0.57 21.78
N TRP A 206 2.11 1.39 20.74
CA TRP A 206 0.85 1.79 20.13
C TRP A 206 0.97 2.10 18.64
N ILE A 207 -0.15 1.93 17.95
CA ILE A 207 -0.38 2.31 16.55
C ILE A 207 -1.67 3.12 16.51
N GLU A 208 -1.58 4.38 16.09
CA GLU A 208 -2.73 5.28 15.91
C GLU A 208 -3.09 5.37 14.42
N LEU A 209 -4.29 4.89 14.07
CA LEU A 209 -4.67 4.68 12.67
C LEU A 209 -5.09 5.97 11.96
N ASP A 210 -5.67 6.96 12.64
CA ASP A 210 -6.04 8.23 12.00
C ASP A 210 -4.82 9.06 11.60
N THR A 211 -3.77 9.06 12.44
CA THR A 211 -2.53 9.80 12.17
C THR A 211 -1.47 8.97 11.46
N LEU A 212 -1.69 7.65 11.37
CA LEU A 212 -0.74 6.65 10.87
C LEU A 212 0.62 6.75 11.58
N LYS A 213 0.63 6.98 12.90
CA LYS A 213 1.85 7.06 13.72
C LYS A 213 1.96 5.87 14.65
N SER A 214 3.17 5.61 15.11
CA SER A 214 3.42 4.57 16.11
C SER A 214 4.68 4.83 16.92
N ASN A 215 4.84 4.12 18.04
CA ASN A 215 6.09 3.98 18.77
C ASN A 215 6.52 2.50 18.92
N VAL A 216 5.98 1.64 18.05
CA VAL A 216 6.20 0.20 18.10
C VAL A 216 7.69 -0.11 17.88
N THR A 217 8.22 -1.01 18.72
CA THR A 217 9.60 -1.49 18.60
C THR A 217 9.70 -3.01 18.67
N SER A 218 8.68 -3.67 19.23
CA SER A 218 8.63 -5.12 19.37
C SER A 218 8.45 -5.85 18.03
N ASP A 219 9.00 -7.06 17.93
CA ASP A 219 8.84 -7.91 16.73
C ASP A 219 7.38 -8.14 16.35
N ALA A 220 6.51 -8.36 17.33
CA ALA A 220 5.09 -8.63 17.10
C ALA A 220 4.41 -7.38 16.51
N GLY A 221 4.70 -6.20 17.06
CA GLY A 221 4.19 -4.95 16.54
C GLY A 221 4.74 -4.64 15.14
N ASN A 222 6.05 -4.81 14.91
CA ASN A 222 6.68 -4.62 13.59
C ASN A 222 6.09 -5.57 12.55
N SER A 223 5.85 -6.83 12.92
CA SER A 223 5.19 -7.82 12.07
C SER A 223 3.77 -7.39 11.70
N PHE A 224 3.02 -6.86 12.66
CA PHE A 224 1.67 -6.36 12.41
C PHE A 224 1.67 -5.10 11.54
N GLN A 225 2.57 -4.15 11.78
CA GLN A 225 2.73 -2.97 10.93
C GLN A 225 3.07 -3.35 9.49
N SER A 226 3.98 -4.31 9.30
CA SER A 226 4.29 -4.84 7.98
C SER A 226 3.07 -5.52 7.33
N PHE A 227 2.27 -6.24 8.13
CA PHE A 227 1.03 -6.86 7.67
C PHE A 227 -0.02 -5.84 7.23
N LEU A 228 -0.15 -4.71 7.93
CA LEU A 228 -1.06 -3.61 7.57
C LEU A 228 -0.81 -3.06 6.17
N LYS A 229 0.44 -3.08 5.69
CA LYS A 229 0.79 -2.63 4.33
C LYS A 229 0.07 -3.43 3.24
N ARG A 230 -0.32 -4.68 3.49
CA ARG A 230 -1.12 -5.51 2.56
C ARG A 230 -2.50 -4.93 2.28
N PHE A 231 -3.01 -4.11 3.20
CA PHE A 231 -4.28 -3.40 3.10
C PHE A 231 -4.10 -1.94 2.69
N GLY A 232 -2.88 -1.56 2.26
CA GLY A 232 -2.55 -0.17 1.91
C GLY A 232 -2.36 0.78 3.09
N ILE A 233 -2.44 0.28 4.33
CA ILE A 233 -2.24 1.06 5.56
C ILE A 233 -0.74 1.14 5.85
N ARG A 234 -0.17 2.34 5.71
CA ARG A 234 1.28 2.59 5.84
C ARG A 234 1.54 3.46 7.06
N ILE A 235 2.03 2.85 8.13
CA ILE A 235 2.38 3.55 9.36
C ILE A 235 3.71 4.28 9.16
N LYS A 236 3.72 5.58 9.49
CA LYS A 236 4.90 6.44 9.51
C LYS A 236 5.73 6.10 10.75
N ILE A 237 7.00 5.78 10.49
CA ILE A 237 8.03 5.52 11.51
C ILE A 237 8.70 6.85 11.84
#